data_AF-A0A957QCQ6-F1
#
_entry.id   AF-A0A957QCQ6-F1
#
_cell.length_a   1.000
_cell.length_b   1.000
_cell.length_c   1.000
_cell.angle_alpha   90.00
_cell.angle_beta   90.00
_cell.angle_gamma   90.00
#
_symmetry.space_group_name_H-M   'P 1'
#
loop_
_entity.id
_entity.type
_entity.pdbx_description
1 polymer ?
#
loop_
_entity_poly.entity_id
_entity_poly.type
_entity_poly.pdbx_seq_one_letter_code
_entity_poly.pdbx_strand_id
1 'polypeptide(L)' 'VQPDLRRAGGPTALLQIGALAAAFNRPYASHGGGPVQLNVMACLPNAIYLETGLIPEGSPLTLVDGYAQIPSGAGFAW' A
#
# COMPACT_ATOMS: atom_id res chain seq x y z
N VAL A 1 -0.43 -7.87 9.56
CA VAL A 1 -1.31 -8.50 8.56
C VAL A 1 -0.77 -8.22 7.18
N GLN A 2 -1.05 -9.09 6.21
CA GLN A 2 -0.60 -8.97 4.83
C GLN A 2 -1.75 -9.16 3.83
N PRO A 3 -2.69 -8.19 3.76
CA PRO A 3 -3.79 -8.28 2.82
C PRO A 3 -3.33 -7.99 1.38
N ASP A 4 -4.01 -8.59 0.43
CA ASP A 4 -3.81 -8.40 -1.01
C ASP A 4 -5.04 -7.70 -1.60
N LEU A 5 -4.80 -6.64 -2.35
CA LEU A 5 -5.83 -5.83 -2.98
C LEU A 5 -6.84 -6.64 -3.80
N ARG A 6 -6.35 -7.62 -4.57
CA ARG A 6 -7.13 -8.44 -5.51
C ARG A 6 -7.83 -9.63 -4.84
N ARG A 7 -7.27 -10.14 -3.74
CA ARG A 7 -7.84 -11.31 -3.02
C ARG A 7 -8.79 -10.93 -1.90
N ALA A 8 -8.70 -9.70 -1.39
CA ALA A 8 -9.61 -9.20 -0.37
C ALA A 8 -10.90 -8.67 -1.03
N GLY A 9 -11.04 -7.35 -1.13
CA GLY A 9 -12.26 -6.70 -1.64
C GLY A 9 -12.01 -5.28 -2.14
N GLY A 10 -10.80 -5.01 -2.67
CA GLY A 10 -10.42 -3.68 -3.13
C GLY A 10 -10.12 -2.69 -1.98
N PRO A 11 -9.93 -1.40 -2.31
CA PRO A 11 -9.38 -0.40 -1.39
C PRO A 11 -10.22 -0.20 -0.13
N THR A 12 -11.55 -0.24 -0.23
CA THR A 12 -12.46 -0.11 0.92
C THR A 12 -12.24 -1.22 1.94
N ALA A 13 -12.22 -2.47 1.49
CA ALA A 13 -11.99 -3.61 2.37
C ALA A 13 -10.58 -3.56 2.99
N LEU A 14 -9.56 -3.15 2.23
CA LEU A 14 -8.20 -3.01 2.76
C LEU A 14 -8.09 -1.95 3.85
N LEU A 15 -8.79 -0.81 3.69
CA LEU A 15 -8.81 0.24 4.71
C LEU A 15 -9.48 -0.27 6.00
N GLN A 16 -10.59 -1.00 5.89
CA GLN A 16 -11.26 -1.62 7.04
C GLN A 16 -10.37 -2.67 7.74
N ILE A 17 -9.71 -3.54 6.96
CA ILE A 17 -8.75 -4.53 7.48
C ILE A 17 -7.60 -3.83 8.20
N GLY A 18 -7.05 -2.76 7.60
CA GLY A 18 -5.96 -1.99 8.17
C GLY A 18 -6.32 -1.29 9.48
N ALA A 19 -7.49 -0.64 9.52
CA ALA A 19 -8.01 0.00 10.72
C ALA A 19 -8.28 -1.02 11.85
N LEU A 20 -8.86 -2.17 11.52
CA LEU A 20 -9.06 -3.26 12.48
C LEU A 20 -7.71 -3.79 12.98
N ALA A 21 -6.74 -4.00 12.10
CA ALA A 21 -5.39 -4.42 12.50
C ALA A 21 -4.72 -3.40 13.44
N ALA A 22 -4.89 -2.10 13.15
CA ALA A 22 -4.36 -1.02 13.99
C ALA A 22 -4.96 -1.05 15.40
N ALA A 23 -6.28 -1.26 15.52
CA ALA A 23 -6.97 -1.38 16.81
C ALA A 23 -6.44 -2.54 17.68
N PHE A 24 -5.90 -3.58 17.06
CA PHE A 24 -5.27 -4.73 17.72
C PHE A 24 -3.74 -4.64 17.78
N ASN A 25 -3.16 -3.45 17.56
CA ASN A 25 -1.71 -3.23 17.55
C ASN A 25 -0.95 -4.18 16.60
N ARG A 26 -1.57 -4.56 15.49
CA ARG A 26 -0.95 -5.42 14.48
C ARG A 26 -0.40 -4.55 13.36
N PRO A 27 0.90 -4.68 13.00
CA PRO A 27 1.47 -3.94 11.89
C PRO A 27 0.85 -4.37 10.56
N TYR A 28 0.85 -3.48 9.58
CA TYR A 28 0.36 -3.70 8.23
C TYR A 28 1.52 -3.68 7.25
N ALA A 29 1.74 -4.80 6.56
CA ALA A 29 2.62 -4.87 5.39
C ALA A 29 1.75 -5.30 4.21
N SER A 30 1.95 -4.75 3.02
CA SER A 30 1.12 -5.18 1.87
C SER A 30 1.55 -6.56 1.35
N HIS A 31 0.62 -7.27 0.72
CA HIS A 31 0.96 -8.23 -0.33
C HIS A 31 0.62 -7.62 -1.69
N GLY A 32 1.63 -7.49 -2.53
CA GLY A 32 1.62 -6.67 -3.72
C GLY A 32 1.82 -5.19 -3.43
N GLY A 33 2.00 -4.42 -4.51
CA GLY A 33 2.15 -2.98 -4.47
C GLY A 33 1.13 -2.31 -5.37
N GLY A 34 1.54 -1.22 -6.00
CA GLY A 34 0.67 -0.44 -6.87
C GLY A 34 0.11 0.81 -6.20
N PRO A 35 -0.48 1.72 -6.99
CA PRO A 35 -0.83 3.04 -6.49
C PRO A 35 -2.04 2.99 -5.57
N VAL A 36 -2.98 2.06 -5.83
CA VAL A 36 -4.14 1.82 -4.95
C VAL A 36 -3.68 1.35 -3.57
N GLN A 37 -2.80 0.34 -3.53
CA GLN A 37 -2.25 -0.21 -2.29
C GLN A 37 -1.51 0.86 -1.49
N LEU A 38 -0.66 1.64 -2.16
CA LEU A 38 0.15 2.67 -1.51
C LEU A 38 -0.71 3.81 -0.95
N ASN A 39 -1.77 4.22 -1.67
CA ASN A 39 -2.75 5.19 -1.14
C ASN A 39 -3.48 4.68 0.10
N VAL A 40 -3.91 3.40 0.13
CA VAL A 40 -4.52 2.84 1.35
C VAL A 40 -3.54 2.83 2.51
N MET A 41 -2.29 2.42 2.27
CA MET A 41 -1.25 2.40 3.31
C MET A 41 -0.92 3.79 3.85
N ALA A 42 -0.94 4.83 3.01
CA ALA A 42 -0.73 6.21 3.44
C ALA A 42 -1.78 6.70 4.45
N CYS A 43 -2.97 6.08 4.47
CA CYS A 43 -4.04 6.38 5.42
C CYS A 43 -3.95 5.59 6.74
N LEU A 44 -3.03 4.61 6.85
CA LEU A 44 -2.99 3.67 7.97
C LEU A 44 -1.83 3.99 8.93
N PRO A 45 -2.09 4.18 10.24
CA PRO A 45 -1.04 4.53 11.21
C PRO A 45 -0.10 3.37 11.56
N ASN A 46 -0.41 2.16 11.08
CA ASN A 46 0.32 0.92 11.35
C ASN A 46 0.99 0.34 10.10
N ALA A 47 1.07 1.07 8.99
CA ALA A 47 1.75 0.64 7.77
C ALA A 47 3.28 0.65 7.97
N ILE A 48 3.95 -0.46 7.63
CA ILE A 48 5.40 -0.63 7.85
C ILE A 48 6.20 -1.01 6.60
N TYR A 49 5.66 -1.83 5.70
CA TYR A 49 6.36 -2.29 4.49
C TYR A 49 5.43 -2.41 3.30
N LEU A 50 5.85 -1.88 2.15
CA LEU A 50 5.22 -2.09 0.85
C LEU A 50 6.01 -3.16 0.10
N GLU A 51 5.33 -4.23 -0.32
CA GLU A 51 5.90 -5.15 -1.32
C GLU A 51 5.86 -4.49 -2.71
N THR A 52 6.97 -4.56 -3.45
CA THR A 52 7.00 -4.21 -4.87
C THR A 52 7.22 -5.48 -5.69
N GLY A 53 6.69 -5.49 -6.92
CA GLY A 53 7.19 -6.40 -7.95
C GLY A 53 8.53 -5.93 -8.49
N LEU A 54 8.89 -6.44 -9.68
CA LEU A 54 9.98 -5.87 -10.46
C LEU A 54 9.65 -4.41 -10.81
N ILE A 55 10.61 -3.51 -10.60
CA ILE A 55 10.50 -2.10 -10.97
C ILE A 55 11.28 -1.92 -12.28
N PRO A 56 10.61 -1.91 -13.44
CA PRO A 56 11.29 -1.74 -14.73
C PRO A 56 11.82 -0.32 -14.88
N GLU A 57 12.79 -0.14 -15.78
CA GLU A 57 13.24 1.19 -16.21
C GLU A 57 12.03 2.01 -16.73
N GLY A 58 11.95 3.27 -16.33
CA GLY A 58 10.83 4.16 -16.67
C GLY A 58 9.54 3.94 -15.84
N SER A 59 9.57 3.08 -14.82
CA SER A 59 8.45 2.90 -13.88
C SER A 59 8.09 4.23 -13.18
N PRO A 60 6.78 4.56 -13.04
CA PRO A 60 6.35 5.70 -12.23
C PRO A 60 6.55 5.46 -10.72
N LEU A 61 6.55 4.19 -10.29
CA LEU A 61 6.97 3.82 -8.94
C LEU A 61 8.49 3.91 -8.87
N THR A 62 8.99 4.86 -8.08
CA THR A 62 10.41 5.06 -7.79
C THR A 62 10.68 4.81 -6.31
N LEU A 63 11.91 4.36 -6.01
CA LEU A 63 12.41 4.23 -4.65
C LEU A 63 13.44 5.33 -4.39
N VAL A 64 13.23 6.10 -3.32
CA VAL A 64 14.16 7.13 -2.84
C VAL A 64 14.47 6.80 -1.38
N ASP A 65 15.75 6.63 -1.05
CA ASP A 65 16.22 6.26 0.30
C ASP A 65 15.53 5.01 0.90
N GLY A 66 15.16 4.05 0.04
CA GLY A 66 14.47 2.82 0.44
C GLY A 66 12.96 2.96 0.60
N TYR A 67 12.37 4.11 0.27
CA TYR A 67 10.93 4.38 0.37
C TYR A 67 10.29 4.52 -1.00
N ALA A 68 9.12 3.88 -1.17
CA ALA A 68 8.25 4.14 -2.30
C ALA A 68 7.58 5.51 -2.16
N GLN A 69 7.55 6.28 -3.25
CA GLN A 69 6.93 7.59 -3.26
C GLN A 69 5.41 7.48 -3.38
N ILE A 70 4.69 8.21 -2.53
CA ILE A 70 3.22 8.24 -2.56
C ILE A 70 2.76 8.79 -3.92
N PRO A 71 1.76 8.17 -4.58
CA PRO A 71 1.25 8.67 -5.85
C PRO A 71 0.64 10.07 -5.70
N SER A 72 0.96 10.96 -6.64
CA SER A 72 0.52 12.37 -6.62
C SER A 72 -0.56 12.73 -7.66
N GLY A 73 -0.82 11.83 -8.62
CA GLY A 73 -1.86 12.00 -9.62
C GLY A 73 -3.28 11.85 -9.05
N ALA A 74 -4.28 12.24 -9.85
CA ALA A 74 -5.67 12.16 -9.42
C ALA A 74 -6.13 10.73 -9.13
N GLY A 75 -6.77 10.52 -7.98
CA GLY A 75 -7.27 9.21 -7.57
C GLY A 75 -6.12 8.27 -7.17
N PHE A 76 -6.00 7.14 -7.87
CA PHE A 76 -4.95 6.15 -7.64
C PHE A 76 -3.90 6.19 -8.76
N ALA A 77 -3.44 7.38 -9.15
CA ALA A 77 -2.45 7.57 -10.21
C ALA A 77 -1.16 8.16 -9.65
N TRP A 78 -0.03 7.79 -10.24
CA TRP A 78 1.24 8.49 -10.05
C TRP A 78 1.30 9.72 -10.96
#